data_AF-A0A849WKN2-F1
#
_entry.id   AF-A0A849WKN2-F1
#
_cell.length_a   1.000
_cell.length_b   1.000
_cell.length_c   1.000
_cell.angle_alpha   90.00
_cell.angle_beta   90.00
_cell.angle_gamma   90.00
#
_symmetry.space_group_name_H-M   'P 1'
#
loop_
_entity.id
_entity.type
_entity.pdbx_description
1 polymer ?
#
loop_
_entity_poly.entity_id
_entity_poly.type
_entity_poly.pdbx_seq_one_letter_code
_entity_poly.pdbx_strand_id
1 'polypeptide(L)'
;MIKLVFLCYLMLCSCSYYNGIKNSLIFQQESQKKAWIYFYQGLEKKRLCLWEEALESFHTAAALDAESPRIHAHLADCFASLNLKEKALNSLQQAEKYINQNDYMLFFDIGKVYEKLQDQENAKKMYQKALILFPKFQKARESLEFSNEDARKSKKEL
;
A
#
# COMPACT_ATOMS: atom_id res chain seq x y z
N MET A 1 -23.50 44.91 -27.76
CA MET A 1 -22.57 43.92 -28.34
C MET A 1 -21.50 43.41 -27.36
N ILE A 2 -20.93 44.25 -26.48
CA ILE A 2 -19.84 43.86 -25.55
C ILE A 2 -20.23 42.75 -24.54
N LYS A 3 -21.46 42.74 -24.01
CA LYS A 3 -21.93 41.69 -23.09
C LYS A 3 -22.02 40.29 -23.70
N LEU A 4 -22.31 40.18 -25.01
CA LEU A 4 -22.44 38.88 -25.69
C LEU A 4 -21.08 38.23 -25.94
N VAL A 5 -20.07 39.03 -26.27
CA VAL A 5 -18.67 38.58 -26.47
C VAL A 5 -18.06 38.10 -25.16
N PHE A 6 -18.37 38.77 -24.04
CA PHE A 6 -17.88 38.38 -22.71
C PHE A 6 -18.48 37.06 -22.22
N LEU A 7 -19.77 36.81 -22.47
CA LEU A 7 -20.44 35.53 -22.17
C LEU A 7 -19.89 34.37 -23.00
N CYS A 8 -19.63 34.58 -24.31
CA CYS A 8 -18.98 33.56 -25.15
C CYS A 8 -17.54 33.27 -24.71
N TYR A 9 -16.77 34.28 -24.30
CA TYR A 9 -15.40 34.09 -23.82
C TYR A 9 -15.35 33.27 -22.52
N LEU A 10 -16.24 33.54 -21.57
CA LEU A 10 -16.36 32.75 -20.33
C LEU A 10 -16.78 31.30 -20.61
N MET A 11 -17.66 31.07 -21.59
CA MET A 11 -18.09 29.72 -22.01
C MET A 11 -16.97 28.94 -22.75
N LEU A 12 -16.14 29.61 -23.53
CA LEU A 12 -14.99 29.00 -24.20
C LEU A 12 -13.87 28.65 -23.20
N CYS A 13 -13.61 29.52 -22.22
CA CYS A 13 -12.68 29.24 -21.13
C CYS A 13 -13.14 28.09 -20.23
N SER A 14 -14.43 28.01 -19.91
CA SER A 14 -14.95 26.90 -19.10
C SER A 14 -14.90 25.57 -19.88
N CYS A 15 -15.11 25.60 -21.20
CA CYS A 15 -15.03 24.42 -22.05
C CYS A 15 -13.58 23.92 -22.23
N SER A 16 -12.61 24.82 -22.47
CA SER A 16 -11.19 24.44 -22.54
C SER A 16 -10.64 23.94 -21.21
N TYR A 17 -11.04 24.58 -20.10
CA TYR A 17 -10.73 24.14 -18.74
C TYR A 17 -11.34 22.78 -18.41
N TYR A 18 -12.63 22.56 -18.72
CA TYR A 18 -13.31 21.30 -18.53
C TYR A 18 -12.68 20.16 -19.35
N ASN A 19 -12.33 20.43 -20.61
CA ASN A 19 -11.63 19.47 -21.45
C ASN A 19 -10.21 19.16 -20.91
N GLY A 20 -9.51 20.14 -20.35
CA GLY A 20 -8.23 19.95 -19.67
C GLY A 20 -8.31 19.01 -18.47
N ILE A 21 -9.30 19.24 -17.58
CA ILE A 21 -9.55 18.37 -16.42
C ILE A 21 -9.98 16.97 -16.87
N LYS A 22 -10.87 16.87 -17.85
CA LYS A 22 -11.32 15.57 -18.36
C LYS A 22 -10.16 14.77 -18.94
N ASN A 23 -9.27 15.41 -19.70
CA ASN A 23 -8.08 14.77 -20.26
C ASN A 23 -7.07 14.39 -19.17
N SER A 24 -6.87 15.21 -18.14
CA SER A 24 -5.99 14.86 -17.02
C SER A 24 -6.54 13.69 -16.20
N LEU A 25 -7.86 13.63 -15.98
CA LEU A 25 -8.52 12.50 -15.33
C LEU A 25 -8.42 11.21 -16.14
N ILE A 26 -8.57 11.27 -17.46
CA ILE A 26 -8.38 10.11 -18.35
C ILE A 26 -6.93 9.63 -18.27
N PHE A 27 -5.96 10.54 -18.36
CA PHE A 27 -4.55 10.21 -18.23
C PHE A 27 -4.21 9.61 -16.86
N GLN A 28 -4.77 10.16 -15.78
CA GLN A 28 -4.61 9.62 -14.43
C GLN A 28 -5.21 8.22 -14.31
N GLN A 29 -6.38 7.97 -14.89
CA GLN A 29 -6.98 6.64 -14.92
C GLN A 29 -6.14 5.64 -15.73
N GLU A 30 -5.55 6.04 -16.85
CA GLU A 30 -4.64 5.19 -17.62
C GLU A 30 -3.35 4.90 -16.86
N SER A 31 -2.77 5.90 -16.20
CA SER A 31 -1.59 5.72 -15.33
C SER A 31 -1.90 4.73 -14.21
N GLN A 32 -3.03 4.90 -13.53
CA GLN A 32 -3.44 4.02 -12.44
C GLN A 32 -3.68 2.59 -12.94
N LYS A 33 -4.36 2.40 -14.07
CA LYS A 33 -4.53 1.06 -14.67
C LYS A 33 -3.18 0.40 -14.98
N LYS A 34 -2.23 1.14 -15.54
CA LYS A 34 -0.87 0.64 -15.78
C LYS A 34 -0.16 0.27 -14.47
N ALA A 35 -0.31 1.08 -13.42
CA ALA A 35 0.24 0.77 -12.09
C ALA A 35 -0.25 -0.59 -11.59
N TRP A 36 -1.56 -0.86 -11.72
CA TRP A 36 -2.14 -2.16 -11.34
C TRP A 36 -1.60 -3.33 -12.18
N ILE A 37 -1.33 -3.15 -13.48
CA ILE A 37 -0.71 -4.20 -14.31
C ILE A 37 0.66 -4.59 -13.75
N TYR A 38 1.53 -3.61 -13.49
CA TYR A 38 2.85 -3.87 -12.91
C TYR A 38 2.76 -4.44 -11.49
N PHE A 39 1.77 -3.99 -10.72
CA PHE A 39 1.49 -4.54 -9.39
C PHE A 39 1.18 -6.04 -9.45
N TYR A 40 0.28 -6.47 -10.33
CA TYR A 40 -0.06 -7.89 -10.49
C TYR A 40 1.12 -8.70 -11.02
N GLN A 41 1.94 -8.15 -11.93
CA GLN A 41 3.18 -8.80 -12.35
C GLN A 41 4.15 -9.00 -11.18
N GLY A 42 4.30 -7.99 -10.31
CA GLY A 42 5.10 -8.09 -9.10
C GLY A 42 4.58 -9.16 -8.15
N LEU A 43 3.26 -9.28 -7.97
CA LEU A 43 2.66 -10.34 -7.16
C LEU A 43 2.95 -11.74 -7.68
N GLU A 44 2.89 -11.95 -9.00
CA GLU A 44 3.21 -13.24 -9.62
C GLU A 44 4.69 -13.63 -9.40
N LYS A 45 5.60 -12.69 -9.64
CA LYS A 45 7.04 -12.89 -9.39
C LYS A 45 7.34 -13.15 -7.91
N LYS A 46 6.67 -12.41 -7.01
CA LYS A 46 6.77 -12.60 -5.57
C LYS A 46 6.31 -13.99 -5.14
N ARG A 47 5.21 -14.50 -5.72
CA ARG A 47 4.72 -15.86 -5.47
C ARG A 47 5.72 -16.93 -5.88
N LEU A 48 6.53 -16.66 -6.90
CA LEU A 48 7.64 -17.50 -7.36
C LEU A 48 8.94 -17.28 -6.57
N CYS A 49 8.92 -16.44 -5.53
CA CYS A 49 10.09 -16.04 -4.74
C CYS A 49 11.19 -15.34 -5.56
N LEU A 50 10.86 -14.75 -6.71
CA LEU A 50 11.75 -13.93 -7.53
C LEU A 50 11.74 -12.49 -6.99
N TRP A 51 12.37 -12.28 -5.83
CA TRP A 51 12.20 -11.06 -5.05
C TRP A 51 12.72 -9.80 -5.75
N GLU A 52 13.87 -9.87 -6.42
CA GLU A 52 14.48 -8.76 -7.14
C GLU A 52 13.63 -8.35 -8.35
N GLU A 53 13.15 -9.33 -9.12
CA GLU A 53 12.26 -9.06 -10.26
C GLU A 53 10.89 -8.50 -9.79
N ALA A 54 10.41 -8.97 -8.64
CA ALA A 54 9.20 -8.45 -8.03
C ALA A 54 9.40 -6.99 -7.59
N LEU A 55 10.54 -6.65 -7.01
CA LEU A 55 10.90 -5.27 -6.67
C LEU A 55 10.88 -4.36 -7.90
N GLU A 56 11.43 -4.79 -9.04
CA GLU A 56 11.41 -3.99 -10.28
C GLU A 56 9.97 -3.66 -10.71
N SER A 57 9.11 -4.68 -10.71
CA SER A 57 7.69 -4.51 -11.06
C SER A 57 6.96 -3.61 -10.05
N PHE A 58 7.20 -3.78 -8.75
CA PHE A 58 6.59 -2.92 -7.74
C PHE A 58 7.13 -1.50 -7.73
N HIS A 59 8.41 -1.27 -8.04
CA HIS A 59 8.96 0.08 -8.20
C HIS A 59 8.35 0.80 -9.39
N THR A 60 8.13 0.10 -10.51
CA THR A 60 7.43 0.66 -11.66
C THR A 60 5.97 0.97 -11.32
N ALA A 61 5.30 0.10 -10.56
CA ALA A 61 3.96 0.37 -10.06
C ALA A 61 3.92 1.60 -9.14
N ALA A 62 4.89 1.73 -8.22
CA ALA A 62 5.01 2.88 -7.31
C ALA A 62 5.34 4.19 -8.05
N ALA A 63 6.06 4.15 -9.16
CA ALA A 63 6.32 5.32 -10.00
C ALA A 63 5.04 5.85 -10.67
N LEU A 64 4.07 4.97 -10.92
CA LEU A 64 2.78 5.31 -11.55
C LEU A 64 1.69 5.64 -10.52
N ASP A 65 1.77 5.06 -9.32
CA ASP A 65 0.88 5.28 -8.19
C ASP A 65 1.68 5.30 -6.87
N ALA A 66 2.27 6.46 -6.58
CA ALA A 66 3.17 6.64 -5.43
C ALA A 66 2.44 6.63 -4.08
N GLU A 67 1.12 6.80 -4.08
CA GLU A 67 0.30 6.90 -2.87
C GLU A 67 -0.41 5.58 -2.54
N SER A 68 -0.15 4.50 -3.29
CA SER A 68 -0.77 3.21 -3.02
C SER A 68 -0.13 2.49 -1.84
N PRO A 69 -0.83 2.34 -0.70
CA PRO A 69 -0.25 1.70 0.47
C PRO A 69 -0.06 0.19 0.27
N ARG A 70 -0.81 -0.44 -0.65
CA ARG A 70 -0.63 -1.87 -1.02
C ARG A 70 0.69 -2.10 -1.76
N ILE A 71 1.06 -1.20 -2.67
CA ILE A 71 2.34 -1.30 -3.40
C ILE A 71 3.49 -1.21 -2.41
N HIS A 72 3.45 -0.22 -1.51
CA HIS A 72 4.48 -0.04 -0.47
C HIS A 72 4.56 -1.19 0.52
N ALA A 73 3.43 -1.78 0.94
CA ALA A 73 3.44 -2.97 1.78
C ALA A 73 4.09 -4.18 1.09
N HIS A 74 3.88 -4.35 -0.22
CA HIS A 74 4.52 -5.42 -0.98
C HIS A 74 6.00 -5.16 -1.30
N LEU A 75 6.40 -3.91 -1.54
CA LEU A 75 7.82 -3.53 -1.56
C LEU A 75 8.50 -3.89 -0.25
N ALA A 76 7.86 -3.58 0.88
CA ALA A 76 8.38 -3.92 2.20
C ALA A 76 8.55 -5.43 2.41
N ASP A 77 7.55 -6.23 2.02
CA ASP A 77 7.62 -7.70 2.08
C ASP A 77 8.78 -8.25 1.24
N CYS A 78 8.96 -7.74 0.02
CA CYS A 78 10.10 -8.10 -0.84
C CYS A 78 11.44 -7.70 -0.20
N PHE A 79 11.59 -6.47 0.30
CA PHE A 79 12.80 -6.04 0.99
C PHE A 79 13.10 -6.87 2.25
N ALA A 80 12.07 -7.20 3.02
CA ALA A 80 12.20 -8.08 4.19
C ALA A 80 12.66 -9.49 3.78
N SER A 81 12.16 -10.02 2.66
CA SER A 81 12.60 -11.32 2.10
C SER A 81 14.08 -11.33 1.70
N LEU A 82 14.59 -10.16 1.29
CA LEU A 82 15.98 -9.95 0.91
C LEU A 82 16.88 -9.52 2.08
N ASN A 83 16.37 -9.57 3.32
CA ASN A 83 17.07 -9.11 4.53
C ASN A 83 17.49 -7.62 4.50
N LEU A 84 16.84 -6.81 3.67
CA LEU A 84 17.08 -5.37 3.55
C LEU A 84 16.18 -4.59 4.53
N LYS A 85 16.45 -4.75 5.83
CA LYS A 85 15.58 -4.27 6.91
C LYS A 85 15.24 -2.78 6.85
N GLU A 86 16.22 -1.91 6.62
CA GLU A 86 15.98 -0.46 6.58
C GLU A 86 15.04 -0.04 5.43
N LYS A 87 15.23 -0.62 4.24
CA LYS A 87 14.38 -0.37 3.08
C LYS A 87 12.96 -0.89 3.29
N ALA A 88 12.83 -2.04 3.95
CA ALA A 88 11.54 -2.59 4.32
C ALA A 88 10.78 -1.65 5.27
N LEU A 89 11.45 -1.15 6.33
CA LEU A 89 10.85 -0.22 7.28
C LEU A 89 10.43 1.10 6.64
N ASN A 90 11.24 1.68 5.74
CA ASN A 90 10.87 2.89 5.01
C ASN A 90 9.63 2.65 4.14
N SER A 91 9.57 1.50 3.44
CA SER A 91 8.40 1.12 2.64
C SER A 91 7.15 0.93 3.51
N LEU A 92 7.27 0.35 4.72
CA LEU A 92 6.15 0.27 5.66
C LEU A 92 5.69 1.65 6.13
N GLN A 93 6.60 2.58 6.39
CA GLN A 93 6.23 3.96 6.74
C GLN A 93 5.43 4.64 5.63
N GLN A 94 5.80 4.43 4.36
CA GLN A 94 4.98 4.92 3.23
C GLN A 94 3.62 4.23 3.19
N ALA A 95 3.57 2.91 3.39
CA ALA A 95 2.30 2.19 3.45
C ALA A 95 1.37 2.71 4.55
N GLU A 96 1.89 2.93 5.75
CA GLU A 96 1.15 3.48 6.89
C GLU A 96 0.71 4.93 6.68
N LYS A 97 1.48 5.73 5.95
CA LYS A 97 1.13 7.12 5.62
C LYS A 97 -0.14 7.21 4.78
N TYR A 98 -0.32 6.28 3.83
CA TYR A 98 -1.42 6.31 2.87
C TYR A 98 -2.52 5.28 3.14
N ILE A 99 -2.40 4.47 4.21
CA ILE A 99 -3.37 3.42 4.51
C ILE A 99 -4.77 3.98 4.80
N ASN A 100 -5.76 3.39 4.13
CA ASN A 100 -7.16 3.60 4.48
C ASN A 100 -7.45 2.96 5.84
N GLN A 101 -7.93 3.75 6.80
CA GLN A 101 -8.18 3.29 8.17
C GLN A 101 -9.29 2.24 8.30
N ASN A 102 -10.03 1.94 7.22
CA ASN A 102 -11.03 0.88 7.18
C ASN A 102 -10.55 -0.41 6.47
N ASP A 103 -9.28 -0.49 6.05
CA ASP A 103 -8.73 -1.62 5.32
C ASP A 103 -8.08 -2.65 6.25
N TYR A 104 -8.92 -3.47 6.89
CA TYR A 104 -8.46 -4.48 7.85
C TYR A 104 -7.47 -5.50 7.25
N MET A 105 -7.60 -5.81 5.96
CA MET A 105 -6.70 -6.75 5.27
C MET A 105 -5.31 -6.16 5.13
N LEU A 106 -5.21 -4.89 4.76
CA LEU A 106 -3.92 -4.23 4.60
C LEU A 106 -3.21 -4.03 5.95
N PHE A 107 -3.94 -3.74 7.03
CA PHE A 107 -3.35 -3.76 8.37
C PHE A 107 -2.74 -5.12 8.72
N PHE A 108 -3.44 -6.21 8.41
CA PHE A 108 -2.91 -7.55 8.62
C PHE A 108 -1.69 -7.84 7.75
N ASP A 109 -1.70 -7.46 6.47
CA ASP A 109 -0.55 -7.66 5.59
C ASP A 109 0.69 -6.88 6.07
N ILE A 110 0.53 -5.63 6.50
CA ILE A 110 1.61 -4.84 7.12
C ILE A 110 2.11 -5.50 8.41
N GLY A 111 1.21 -6.00 9.25
CA GLY A 111 1.57 -6.73 10.48
C GLY A 111 2.45 -7.95 10.21
N LYS A 112 2.16 -8.70 9.14
CA LYS A 112 3.00 -9.83 8.71
C LYS A 112 4.41 -9.42 8.29
N VAL A 113 4.54 -8.26 7.65
CA VAL A 113 5.86 -7.76 7.28
C VAL A 113 6.64 -7.35 8.53
N TYR A 114 6.01 -6.67 9.49
CA TYR A 114 6.66 -6.36 10.77
C TYR A 114 7.10 -7.62 11.53
N GLU A 115 6.26 -8.66 11.55
CA GLU A 115 6.59 -9.95 12.15
C GLU A 115 7.83 -10.58 11.49
N LYS A 116 7.91 -10.54 10.16
CA LYS A 116 9.09 -11.01 9.40
C LYS A 116 10.36 -10.22 9.69
N LEU A 117 10.22 -8.93 10.01
CA LEU A 117 11.32 -8.06 10.46
C LEU A 117 11.68 -8.23 11.95
N GLN A 118 11.01 -9.17 12.64
CA GLN A 118 11.09 -9.43 14.07
C GLN A 118 10.66 -8.25 14.96
N ASP A 119 9.89 -7.31 14.40
CA ASP A 119 9.29 -6.20 15.13
C ASP A 119 7.92 -6.63 15.67
N GLN A 120 7.96 -7.42 16.75
CA GLN A 120 6.77 -8.02 17.35
C GLN A 120 5.81 -6.96 17.92
N GLU A 121 6.32 -5.82 18.37
CA GLU A 121 5.48 -4.76 18.94
C GLU A 121 4.59 -4.12 17.86
N ASN A 122 5.20 -3.71 16.74
CA ASN A 122 4.43 -3.13 15.63
C ASN A 122 3.55 -4.16 14.94
N ALA A 123 4.00 -5.41 14.81
CA ALA A 123 3.16 -6.50 14.28
C ALA A 123 1.85 -6.65 15.08
N LYS A 124 1.95 -6.75 16.41
CA LYS A 124 0.77 -6.85 17.30
C LYS A 124 -0.17 -5.66 17.14
N LYS A 125 0.37 -4.45 17.09
CA LYS A 125 -0.41 -3.22 16.91
C LYS A 125 -1.22 -3.26 15.61
N MET A 126 -0.63 -3.73 14.52
CA MET A 126 -1.33 -3.84 13.23
C MET A 126 -2.37 -4.95 13.21
N TYR A 127 -2.08 -6.11 13.80
CA TYR A 127 -3.06 -7.19 13.97
C TYR A 127 -4.26 -6.76 14.83
N GLN A 128 -4.02 -6.01 15.90
CA GLN A 128 -5.08 -5.46 16.73
C GLN A 128 -5.97 -4.48 15.94
N LYS A 129 -5.38 -3.59 15.13
CA LYS A 129 -6.16 -2.70 14.24
C LYS A 129 -7.04 -3.50 13.27
N ALA A 130 -6.49 -4.55 12.65
CA ALA A 130 -7.26 -5.43 11.78
C ALA A 130 -8.45 -6.09 12.50
N LEU A 131 -8.25 -6.53 13.75
CA LEU A 131 -9.29 -7.16 14.57
C LEU A 131 -10.33 -6.16 15.10
N ILE A 132 -9.96 -4.90 15.36
CA ILE A 132 -10.92 -3.85 15.72
C ILE A 132 -11.91 -3.63 14.56
N LEU A 133 -11.38 -3.56 13.33
CA LEU A 133 -12.19 -3.36 12.13
C LEU A 133 -12.99 -4.60 11.74
N PHE A 134 -12.39 -5.79 11.88
CA PHE A 134 -13.04 -7.06 11.60
C PHE A 134 -12.78 -8.08 12.72
N PRO A 135 -13.61 -8.11 13.78
CA PRO A 135 -13.39 -8.96 14.97
C PRO A 135 -13.42 -10.47 14.70
N LYS A 136 -14.04 -10.88 13.59
CA LYS A 136 -14.11 -12.27 13.13
C LYS A 136 -12.93 -12.66 12.24
N PHE A 137 -11.90 -11.81 12.10
CA PHE A 137 -10.74 -12.13 11.29
C PHE A 137 -9.84 -13.17 11.97
N GLN A 138 -10.13 -14.44 11.72
CA GLN A 138 -9.44 -15.55 12.38
C GLN A 138 -7.91 -15.51 12.21
N LYS A 139 -7.43 -15.25 10.99
CA LYS A 139 -5.98 -15.18 10.71
C LYS A 139 -5.25 -14.14 11.57
N ALA A 140 -5.82 -12.95 11.73
CA ALA A 140 -5.22 -11.90 12.56
C ALA A 140 -5.24 -12.26 14.05
N ARG A 141 -6.27 -13.00 14.51
CA ARG A 141 -6.35 -13.49 15.89
C ARG A 141 -5.26 -14.52 16.17
N GLU A 142 -5.11 -15.51 15.29
CA GLU A 142 -4.09 -16.55 15.39
C GLU A 142 -2.68 -15.96 15.40
N SER A 143 -2.38 -15.01 14.49
CA SER A 143 -1.08 -14.32 14.47
C SER A 143 -0.81 -13.51 15.75
N LEU A 144 -1.85 -12.88 16.33
CA LEU A 144 -1.71 -12.13 17.58
C LEU A 144 -1.47 -13.05 18.78
N GLU A 145 -2.17 -14.19 18.84
CA GLU A 145 -2.00 -15.21 19.88
C GLU A 145 -0.58 -15.79 19.85
N PHE A 146 -0.11 -16.21 18.66
CA PHE A 146 1.24 -16.72 18.45
C PHE A 146 2.32 -15.72 18.93
N SER A 147 2.21 -14.46 18.50
CA SER A 147 3.15 -13.39 18.91
C SER A 147 3.13 -13.09 20.42
N ASN A 148 2.02 -13.34 21.11
CA ASN A 148 1.93 -13.22 22.57
C ASN A 148 2.54 -14.41 23.32
N GLU A 149 2.37 -15.62 22.80
CA GLU A 149 2.98 -16.82 23.37
C GLU A 149 4.51 -16.77 23.31
N ASP A 150 5.06 -16.35 22.17
CA ASP A 150 6.51 -16.22 22.00
C ASP A 150 7.10 -15.22 23.00
N ALA A 151 6.47 -14.05 23.15
CA ALA A 151 6.89 -13.05 24.13
C ALA A 151 6.83 -13.57 25.58
N ARG A 152 5.89 -14.46 25.90
CA ARG A 152 5.76 -15.06 27.23
C ARG A 152 6.86 -16.09 27.50
N LYS A 153 7.30 -16.84 26.49
CA LYS A 153 8.40 -17.80 26.61
C LYS A 153 9.74 -17.07 26.81
N SER A 154 10.03 -16.06 26.00
CA SER A 154 11.28 -15.29 26.12
C SER A 154 11.44 -14.60 27.48
N LYS A 155 10.34 -14.21 28.14
CA LYS A 155 10.37 -13.62 29.50
C LYS A 155 10.55 -14.64 30.64
N LYS A 156 10.34 -15.92 30.39
CA LYS A 156 10.51 -16.99 31.40
C LYS A 156 11.92 -17.59 31.40
N GLU A 157 12.69 -17.33 30.34
CA GLU A 157 14.06 -17.83 30.16
C GLU A 157 15.13 -16.83 30.62
N LEU A 158 14.71 -15.67 31.13
CA LEU A 158 15.52 -14.64 31.80
C LEU A 158 15.27 -14.68 33.31
#